data_AF-A0A0B8P1K0-F1
#
_entry.id   AF-A0A0B8P1K0-F1
#
_cell.length_a   1.000
_cell.length_b   1.000
_cell.length_c   1.000
_cell.angle_alpha   90.00
_cell.angle_beta   90.00
_cell.angle_gamma   90.00
#
_symmetry.space_group_name_H-M   'P 1'
#
loop_
_entity.id
_entity.type
_entity.pdbx_description
1 polymer ?
#
loop_
_entity_poly.entity_id
_entity_poly.type
_entity_poly.pdbx_seq_one_letter_code
_entity_poly.pdbx_strand_id
1 'polypeptide(L)'
;MKGTGRILEVPVGEGLLGRVVNTLGEPIDGKGAVKSDQLNPIEIIAPGVIERKSVDQPIQTGYKAVDTMVPIGRGQRELIIGDRQTGKTAMAIDASSTKKILALNVSMWQSARKLQLSLT
;
A
#
# COMPACT_ATOMS: atom_id res chain seq x y z
N MET A 1 -30.30 12.26 -11.51
CA MET A 1 -28.92 11.92 -11.07
C MET A 1 -28.31 13.19 -10.48
N LYS A 2 -27.97 13.20 -9.19
CA LYS A 2 -27.31 14.36 -8.56
C LYS A 2 -25.80 14.12 -8.61
N GLY A 3 -25.06 15.01 -9.27
CA GLY A 3 -23.60 15.00 -9.21
C GLY A 3 -23.15 15.48 -7.84
N THR A 4 -22.10 14.87 -7.29
CA THR A 4 -21.47 15.31 -6.04
C THR A 4 -20.74 16.64 -6.17
N GLY A 5 -20.55 17.16 -7.40
CA GLY A 5 -19.90 18.46 -7.68
C GLY A 5 -18.42 18.51 -7.31
N ARG A 6 -17.84 17.35 -6.95
CA ARG A 6 -16.46 17.17 -6.52
C ARG A 6 -15.75 16.21 -7.47
N ILE A 7 -14.45 16.40 -7.59
CA ILE A 7 -13.55 15.44 -8.24
C ILE A 7 -13.54 14.15 -7.38
N LEU A 8 -13.19 13.01 -7.95
CA LEU A 8 -13.12 11.75 -7.23
C LEU A 8 -12.06 11.83 -6.11
N GLU A 9 -12.53 11.83 -4.87
CA GLU A 9 -11.75 11.96 -3.64
C GLU A 9 -11.97 10.77 -2.72
N VAL A 10 -10.96 10.40 -1.94
CA VAL A 10 -11.01 9.32 -0.95
C VAL A 10 -10.56 9.83 0.42
N PRO A 11 -11.12 9.29 1.52
CA PRO A 11 -10.65 9.61 2.87
C PRO A 11 -9.20 9.16 3.06
N VAL A 12 -8.42 9.99 3.73
CA VAL A 12 -7.02 9.73 4.11
C VAL A 12 -6.81 10.06 5.59
N GLY A 13 -5.73 9.53 6.18
CA GLY A 13 -5.34 9.83 7.56
C GLY A 13 -5.01 8.58 8.38
N GLU A 14 -4.55 8.79 9.61
CA GLU A 14 -4.09 7.73 10.51
C GLU A 14 -5.20 6.73 10.90
N GLY A 15 -6.47 7.14 10.84
CA GLY A 15 -7.61 6.26 11.14
C GLY A 15 -7.78 5.10 10.16
N LEU A 16 -7.08 5.10 9.02
CA LEU A 16 -7.02 3.99 8.07
C LEU A 16 -6.03 2.90 8.46
N LEU A 17 -5.10 3.18 9.38
CA LEU A 17 -4.08 2.21 9.78
C LEU A 17 -4.75 0.97 10.41
N GLY A 18 -4.42 -0.21 9.88
CA GLY A 18 -4.99 -1.49 10.32
C GLY A 18 -6.46 -1.73 9.96
N ARG A 19 -7.03 -0.91 9.07
CA ARG A 19 -8.38 -1.07 8.52
C ARG A 19 -8.34 -1.73 7.15
N VAL A 20 -9.46 -2.36 6.77
CA VAL A 20 -9.68 -2.84 5.40
C VAL A 20 -10.79 -2.01 4.78
N VAL A 21 -10.47 -1.34 3.68
CA VAL A 21 -11.39 -0.42 2.97
C VAL A 21 -11.51 -0.81 1.50
N ASN A 22 -12.63 -0.44 0.89
CA ASN A 22 -12.82 -0.54 -0.55
C ASN A 22 -12.15 0.65 -1.29
N THR A 23 -12.27 0.68 -2.62
CA THR A 23 -11.67 1.73 -3.47
C THR A 23 -12.26 3.13 -3.26
N LEU A 24 -13.43 3.23 -2.62
CA LEU A 24 -14.07 4.49 -2.26
C LEU A 24 -13.74 4.92 -0.82
N GLY A 25 -12.94 4.13 -0.10
CA GLY A 25 -12.57 4.38 1.30
C GLY A 25 -13.61 3.95 2.32
N GLU A 26 -14.63 3.18 1.91
CA GLU A 26 -15.63 2.65 2.83
C GLU A 26 -15.08 1.39 3.52
N PRO A 27 -15.22 1.26 4.86
CA PRO A 27 -14.71 0.11 5.59
C PRO A 27 -15.51 -1.16 5.27
N ILE A 28 -14.78 -2.25 4.99
CA ILE A 28 -15.34 -3.58 4.75
C ILE A 28 -14.95 -4.59 5.84
N ASP A 29 -14.26 -4.12 6.88
CA ASP A 29 -13.75 -4.95 7.99
C ASP A 29 -14.74 -5.15 9.15
N GLY A 30 -15.92 -4.53 9.11
CA GLY A 30 -16.92 -4.62 10.16
C GLY A 30 -16.54 -3.93 11.48
N LYS A 31 -15.42 -3.18 11.53
CA LYS A 31 -14.94 -2.49 12.75
C LYS A 31 -15.58 -1.10 12.96
N GLY A 32 -16.71 -0.83 12.32
CA GLY A 32 -17.41 0.47 12.35
C GLY A 32 -16.84 1.50 11.36
N ALA A 33 -17.23 2.77 11.50
CA ALA A 33 -16.79 3.82 10.60
C ALA A 33 -15.28 4.11 10.73
N VAL A 34 -14.65 4.58 9.65
CA VAL A 34 -13.27 5.10 9.69
C VAL A 34 -13.34 6.56 10.11
N LYS A 35 -12.58 6.93 11.15
CA LYS A 35 -12.35 8.34 11.48
C LYS A 35 -11.32 8.90 10.51
N SER A 36 -11.73 9.82 9.65
CA SER A 36 -10.86 10.51 8.71
C SER A 36 -11.23 11.99 8.71
N ASP A 37 -10.22 12.84 8.90
CA ASP A 37 -10.40 14.29 8.98
C ASP A 37 -10.12 14.97 7.63
N GLN A 38 -9.67 14.22 6.62
CA GLN A 38 -9.19 14.75 5.34
C GLN A 38 -9.62 13.87 4.16
N LEU A 39 -10.03 14.51 3.07
CA LEU A 39 -10.26 13.90 1.77
C LEU A 39 -9.14 14.32 0.82
N ASN A 40 -8.64 13.39 0.01
CA ASN A 40 -7.60 13.67 -0.98
C ASN A 40 -8.06 13.20 -2.37
N PRO A 41 -7.90 14.00 -3.44
CA PRO A 41 -8.17 13.55 -4.80
C PRO A 41 -7.31 12.34 -5.19
N ILE A 42 -7.87 11.42 -5.97
CA ILE A 42 -7.13 10.25 -6.46
C ILE A 42 -6.11 10.65 -7.53
N GLU A 43 -6.47 11.60 -8.39
CA GLU A 43 -5.63 12.07 -9.48
C GLU A 43 -4.83 13.30 -9.02
N ILE A 44 -3.56 13.07 -8.66
CA ILE A 44 -2.62 14.10 -8.27
C ILE A 44 -1.43 14.06 -9.21
N ILE A 45 -0.96 15.25 -9.64
CA ILE A 45 0.24 15.37 -10.46
C ILE A 45 1.45 14.92 -9.63
N ALA A 46 2.24 13.98 -10.18
CA ALA A 46 3.42 13.47 -9.49
C ALA A 46 4.49 14.56 -9.30
N PRO A 47 5.32 14.47 -8.24
CA PRO A 47 6.38 15.45 -7.98
C PRO A 47 7.34 15.62 -9.15
N GLY A 48 7.71 16.87 -9.40
CA GLY A 48 8.63 17.26 -10.47
C GLY A 48 10.06 16.76 -10.22
N VAL A 49 10.94 16.88 -11.23
CA VAL A 49 12.32 16.38 -11.12
C VAL A 49 13.09 17.09 -10.00
N ILE A 50 12.91 18.41 -9.84
CA ILE A 50 13.61 19.24 -8.86
C ILE A 50 13.19 18.91 -7.41
N GLU A 51 11.97 18.43 -7.22
CA GLU A 51 11.42 18.08 -5.91
C GLU A 51 11.89 16.70 -5.42
N ARG A 52 12.51 15.90 -6.31
CA ARG A 52 12.98 14.55 -5.97
C ARG A 52 14.37 14.61 -5.36
N LYS A 53 14.55 13.85 -4.29
CA LYS A 53 15.87 13.57 -3.70
C LYS A 53 16.35 12.20 -4.17
N SER A 54 17.68 12.04 -4.32
CA SER A 54 18.29 10.72 -4.52
C SER A 54 17.91 9.78 -3.38
N VAL A 55 17.70 8.51 -3.72
CA VAL A 55 17.43 7.43 -2.76
C VAL A 55 18.70 7.14 -1.98
N ASP A 56 18.72 7.48 -0.69
CA ASP A 56 19.90 7.36 0.19
C ASP A 56 19.64 6.52 1.45
N GLN A 57 18.40 6.10 1.70
CA GLN A 57 18.02 5.30 2.86
C GLN A 57 17.62 3.89 2.44
N PRO A 58 18.30 2.83 2.91
CA PRO A 58 17.89 1.46 2.61
C PRO A 58 16.61 1.07 3.36
N ILE A 59 15.77 0.27 2.72
CA ILE A 59 14.62 -0.41 3.32
C ILE A 59 14.99 -1.89 3.48
N GLN A 60 14.90 -2.39 4.70
CA GLN A 60 15.12 -3.81 4.98
C GLN A 60 13.84 -4.59 4.69
N THR A 61 13.96 -5.62 3.86
CA THR A 61 12.86 -6.54 3.53
C THR A 61 12.81 -7.74 4.48
N GLY A 62 13.92 -8.07 5.15
CA GLY A 62 14.05 -9.26 5.98
C GLY A 62 14.48 -10.51 5.20
N TYR A 63 14.53 -10.44 3.86
CA TYR A 63 15.02 -11.51 3.01
C TYR A 63 16.51 -11.34 2.73
N LYS A 64 17.35 -12.23 3.26
CA LYS A 64 18.82 -12.19 3.04
C LYS A 64 19.20 -12.08 1.55
N ALA A 65 18.51 -12.83 0.70
CA ALA A 65 18.76 -12.83 -0.75
C ALA A 65 18.50 -11.44 -1.36
N VAL A 66 17.43 -10.77 -0.96
CA VAL A 66 17.06 -9.43 -1.45
C VAL A 66 17.96 -8.38 -0.82
N ASP A 67 18.04 -8.34 0.51
CA ASP A 67 18.79 -7.32 1.25
C ASP A 67 20.31 -7.34 0.93
N THR A 68 20.85 -8.46 0.46
CA THR A 68 22.28 -8.57 0.07
C THR A 68 22.50 -8.34 -1.42
N MET A 69 21.72 -8.98 -2.30
CA MET A 69 21.98 -8.95 -3.75
C MET A 69 21.28 -7.79 -4.45
N VAL A 70 20.09 -7.41 -3.98
CA VAL A 70 19.24 -6.38 -4.60
C VAL A 70 18.65 -5.48 -3.50
N PRO A 71 19.49 -4.65 -2.84
CA PRO A 71 19.03 -3.79 -1.77
C PRO A 71 18.02 -2.76 -2.30
N ILE A 72 16.88 -2.63 -1.61
CA ILE A 72 15.82 -1.70 -1.98
C ILE A 72 15.94 -0.43 -1.14
N GLY A 73 15.88 0.74 -1.77
CA GLY A 73 15.91 2.03 -1.07
C GLY A 73 14.55 2.72 -0.90
N ARG A 74 14.46 3.65 0.05
CA ARG A 74 13.26 4.44 0.32
C ARG A 74 13.00 5.43 -0.81
N GLY A 75 11.86 5.26 -1.47
CA GLY A 75 11.51 6.04 -2.67
C GLY A 75 11.82 5.33 -3.99
N GLN A 76 12.40 4.12 -3.94
CA GLN A 76 12.58 3.25 -5.10
C GLN A 76 11.28 2.51 -5.46
N ARG A 77 11.11 2.16 -6.73
CA ARG A 77 10.07 1.25 -7.21
C ARG A 77 10.74 -0.07 -7.61
N GLU A 78 10.37 -1.15 -6.94
CA GLU A 78 10.92 -2.49 -7.20
C GLU A 78 9.85 -3.40 -7.79
N LEU A 79 10.18 -4.13 -8.86
CA LEU A 79 9.26 -5.05 -9.52
C LEU A 79 9.45 -6.48 -8.98
N ILE A 80 8.40 -7.04 -8.39
CA ILE A 80 8.36 -8.46 -8.00
C ILE A 80 7.61 -9.24 -9.09
N ILE A 81 8.33 -10.03 -9.89
CA ILE A 81 7.79 -10.82 -11.01
C ILE A 81 8.16 -12.31 -10.88
N GLY A 82 7.32 -13.19 -11.43
CA GLY A 82 7.52 -14.64 -11.46
C GLY A 82 6.21 -15.40 -11.66
N ASP A 83 6.31 -16.73 -11.78
CA ASP A 83 5.17 -17.61 -12.06
C ASP A 83 4.16 -17.72 -10.91
N ARG A 84 3.00 -18.32 -11.19
CA ARG A 84 2.01 -18.59 -10.15
C ARG A 84 2.65 -19.41 -9.01
N GLN A 85 2.28 -19.09 -7.76
CA GLN A 85 2.76 -19.80 -6.55
C GLN A 85 4.26 -19.69 -6.23
N THR A 86 5.01 -18.75 -6.82
CA THR A 86 6.43 -18.52 -6.49
C THR A 86 6.67 -17.65 -5.24
N GLY A 87 5.66 -17.43 -4.39
CA GLY A 87 5.83 -16.66 -3.15
C GLY A 87 5.82 -15.13 -3.29
N LYS A 88 5.50 -14.56 -4.45
CA LYS A 88 5.44 -13.08 -4.67
C LYS A 88 4.64 -12.34 -3.59
N THR A 89 3.46 -12.87 -3.23
CA THR A 89 2.59 -12.26 -2.22
C THR A 89 3.17 -12.39 -0.81
N ALA A 90 3.74 -13.56 -0.48
CA ALA A 90 4.36 -13.77 0.83
C ALA A 90 5.54 -12.80 1.04
N MET A 91 6.38 -12.62 0.01
CA MET A 91 7.48 -11.66 0.05
C MET A 91 7.02 -10.23 0.33
N ALA A 92 5.94 -9.78 -0.32
CA ALA A 92 5.38 -8.45 -0.09
C ALA A 92 4.82 -8.28 1.34
N ILE A 93 4.14 -9.29 1.86
CA ILE A 93 3.58 -9.29 3.23
C ILE A 93 4.70 -9.26 4.27
N ASP A 94 5.71 -10.12 4.12
CA ASP A 94 6.83 -10.19 5.06
C ASP A 94 7.64 -8.89 5.08
N ALA A 95 7.90 -8.32 3.90
CA ALA A 95 8.56 -7.01 3.80
C ALA A 95 7.75 -5.92 4.53
N SER A 96 6.41 -5.94 4.41
CA SER A 96 5.52 -4.99 5.07
C SER A 96 5.45 -5.16 6.59
N SER A 97 5.76 -6.35 7.11
CA SER A 97 5.74 -6.66 8.55
C SER A 97 6.98 -6.16 9.31
N THR A 98 7.96 -5.58 8.60
CA THR A 98 9.17 -5.04 9.22
C THR A 98 8.85 -3.78 10.04
N LYS A 99 9.34 -3.72 11.30
CA LYS A 99 8.99 -2.75 12.36
C LYS A 99 9.23 -1.24 12.06
N LYS A 100 9.60 -0.86 10.83
CA LYS A 100 10.03 0.51 10.48
C LYS A 100 9.26 1.10 9.29
N ILE A 101 8.24 0.42 8.77
CA ILE A 101 7.55 0.83 7.54
C ILE A 101 6.04 0.87 7.80
N LEU A 102 5.41 2.00 7.47
CA LEU A 102 3.96 2.05 7.29
C LEU A 102 3.66 1.54 5.88
N ALA A 103 2.92 0.44 5.80
CA ALA A 103 2.63 -0.23 4.54
C ALA A 103 1.16 -0.11 4.16
N LEU A 104 0.91 0.11 2.86
CA LEU A 104 -0.40 0.05 2.25
C LEU A 104 -0.42 -1.12 1.26
N ASN A 105 -1.24 -2.13 1.55
CA ASN A 105 -1.41 -3.29 0.67
C ASN A 105 -2.66 -3.09 -0.21
N VAL A 106 -2.45 -3.05 -1.52
CA VAL A 106 -3.54 -2.95 -2.51
C VAL A 106 -3.70 -4.30 -3.20
N SER A 107 -4.91 -4.85 -3.14
CA SER A 107 -5.24 -6.12 -3.76
C SER A 107 -6.25 -5.93 -4.88
N MET A 108 -5.91 -6.43 -6.08
CA MET A 108 -6.79 -6.41 -7.24
C MET A 108 -7.04 -7.86 -7.69
N TRP A 109 -8.29 -8.18 -8.05
CA TRP A 109 -8.67 -9.51 -8.57
C TRP A 109 -8.28 -10.70 -7.66
N GLN A 110 -8.23 -10.49 -6.35
CA GLN A 110 -8.00 -11.55 -5.37
C GLN A 110 -9.32 -12.09 -4.82
N SER A 111 -9.35 -13.38 -4.53
CA SER A 111 -10.48 -13.99 -3.81
C SER A 111 -10.51 -13.50 -2.35
N ALA A 112 -11.71 -13.25 -1.81
CA ALA A 112 -11.91 -12.82 -0.42
C ALA A 112 -11.20 -13.73 0.60
N ARG A 113 -11.16 -15.05 0.36
CA ARG A 113 -10.47 -16.00 1.23
C ARG A 113 -8.96 -15.77 1.28
N LYS A 114 -8.34 -15.40 0.16
CA LYS A 114 -6.91 -15.08 0.13
C LYS A 114 -6.60 -13.79 0.86
N LEU A 115 -7.50 -12.80 0.76
CA LEU A 115 -7.35 -11.53 1.46
C LEU A 115 -7.36 -11.72 2.97
N GLN A 116 -8.29 -12.50 3.51
CA GLN A 116 -8.35 -12.79 4.95
C GLN A 116 -7.07 -13.47 5.46
N LEU A 117 -6.52 -14.43 4.70
CA LEU A 117 -5.27 -15.11 5.06
C LEU A 117 -4.03 -14.19 4.99
N SER A 118 -4.10 -13.10 4.24
CA SER A 118 -2.99 -12.15 4.07
C SER A 118 -2.97 -11.06 5.15
N LEU A 119 -4.07 -10.92 5.91
CA LEU A 119 -4.28 -9.89 6.92
C LEU A 119 -4.09 -10.43 8.36
N THR A 120 -3.79 -11.72 8.50
CA THR A 120 -3.54 -12.41 9.78
C THR A 120 -2.05 -12.62 9.95
#